data_AF-A0A815JYW9-F1
#
_entry.id   AF-A0A815JYW9-F1
#
_cell.length_a   1.000
_cell.length_b   1.000
_cell.length_c   1.000
_cell.angle_alpha   90.00
_cell.angle_beta   90.00
_cell.angle_gamma   90.00
#
_symmetry.space_group_name_H-M   'P 1'
#
loop_
_entity.id
_entity.type
_entity.pdbx_description
1 polymer ?
#
loop_
_entity_poly.entity_id
_entity_poly.type
_entity_poly.pdbx_seq_one_letter_code
_entity_poly.pdbx_strand_id
1 'polypeptide(L)'
;MLFFALMVSLSVHSSNCTDQLFAWPDESTNKESQFEGIAYNPMHDTYFVVQEAIKSVDDKKKFNPNVFEIRFTTSDSIPVIQILESCPAHWDFDSDNKGFEGLEFIAHQHTKQSYLLGLCEANSCASKSARRRASNPTGNGTLIVLEKKEATSKKSCSWEPVGTISLPSSVQFNDYSSVSIYRRSSSTLPTYIAVTSQENSQVWIGLIEEINDPPYFRVSSLQKTTVYDLPRATQVPDQCSIQYCNIEGVAWRGINQLILVSDRSKTDQEAVCVDKDQSVHSFVLPEYLTD
;
A
#
# COMPACT_ATOMS: atom_id res chain seq x y z
N MET A 1 -10.39 -2.97 -8.96
CA MET A 1 -11.00 -3.99 -8.06
C MET A 1 -9.87 -4.74 -7.36
N LEU A 2 -9.51 -4.33 -6.14
CA LEU A 2 -8.46 -5.01 -5.37
C LEU A 2 -8.87 -6.47 -5.09
N PHE A 3 -8.13 -7.43 -5.66
CA PHE A 3 -8.26 -8.84 -5.32
C PHE A 3 -7.50 -9.12 -4.03
N PHE A 4 -8.22 -9.27 -2.92
CA PHE A 4 -7.67 -9.84 -1.70
C PHE A 4 -7.58 -11.37 -1.83
N ALA A 5 -6.40 -11.90 -2.12
CA ALA A 5 -6.08 -13.31 -1.91
C ALA A 5 -5.29 -13.46 -0.61
N LEU A 6 -5.99 -13.45 0.53
CA LEU A 6 -5.37 -13.73 1.83
C LEU A 6 -5.31 -15.25 2.05
N MET A 7 -4.18 -15.89 1.71
CA MET A 7 -3.95 -17.28 2.13
C MET A 7 -3.54 -17.29 3.61
N VAL A 8 -4.51 -17.43 4.50
CA VAL A 8 -4.24 -17.71 5.92
C VAL A 8 -3.99 -19.20 6.08
N SER A 9 -2.77 -19.60 6.41
CA SER A 9 -2.48 -20.98 6.82
C SER A 9 -2.96 -21.19 8.25
N LEU A 10 -4.22 -21.60 8.40
CA LEU A 10 -4.71 -22.15 9.66
C LEU A 10 -4.35 -23.64 9.72
N SER A 11 -3.42 -23.98 10.60
CA SER A 11 -3.05 -25.36 10.91
C SER A 11 -4.20 -26.05 11.68
N VAL A 12 -5.18 -26.64 10.98
CA VAL A 12 -5.93 -27.83 11.46
C VAL A 12 -6.42 -28.64 10.25
N HIS A 13 -6.27 -29.97 10.33
CA HIS A 13 -6.77 -30.96 9.37
C HIS A 13 -8.27 -30.81 9.07
N SER A 14 -8.60 -30.17 7.95
CA SER A 14 -9.56 -30.66 6.94
C SER A 14 -9.50 -29.72 5.74
N SER A 15 -9.46 -30.29 4.56
CA SER A 15 -9.40 -29.59 3.27
C SER A 15 -10.71 -28.85 3.01
N ASN A 16 -10.87 -27.65 3.59
CA ASN A 16 -11.80 -26.64 3.12
C ASN A 16 -10.99 -25.43 2.67
N CYS A 17 -10.42 -25.53 1.47
CA CYS A 17 -10.02 -24.34 0.72
C CYS A 17 -11.32 -23.60 0.35
N THR A 18 -11.79 -22.73 1.22
CA THR A 18 -12.88 -21.82 0.86
C THR A 18 -12.28 -20.70 0.05
N ASP A 19 -12.41 -20.77 -1.28
CA ASP A 19 -12.23 -19.64 -2.21
C ASP A 19 -13.35 -18.59 -2.02
N GLN A 20 -13.84 -18.43 -0.79
CA GLN A 20 -14.91 -17.50 -0.47
C GLN A 20 -14.29 -16.14 -0.17
N LEU A 21 -14.71 -15.15 -0.94
CA LEU A 21 -14.45 -13.75 -0.62
C LEU A 21 -15.10 -13.44 0.74
N PHE A 22 -14.35 -12.81 1.63
CA PHE A 22 -14.89 -12.32 2.88
C PHE A 22 -15.94 -11.24 2.60
N ALA A 23 -17.14 -11.40 3.16
CA ALA A 23 -18.13 -10.34 3.13
C ALA A 23 -17.67 -9.20 4.03
N TRP A 24 -17.67 -7.98 3.50
CA TRP A 24 -17.49 -6.80 4.32
C TRP A 24 -18.72 -6.61 5.21
N PRO A 25 -18.59 -6.39 6.53
CA PRO A 25 -19.74 -6.33 7.44
C PRO A 25 -20.73 -5.19 7.17
N ASP A 26 -20.33 -4.19 6.38
CA ASP A 26 -21.19 -3.10 5.95
C ASP A 26 -21.60 -3.29 4.48
N GLU A 27 -22.81 -3.81 4.26
CA GLU A 27 -23.38 -4.05 2.92
C GLU A 27 -23.94 -2.76 2.26
N SER A 28 -23.69 -1.58 2.82
CA SER A 28 -24.31 -0.33 2.33
C SER A 28 -23.85 0.11 0.93
N THR A 29 -22.94 -0.62 0.28
CA THR A 29 -22.41 -0.27 -1.04
C THR A 29 -22.54 -1.40 -2.07
N ASN A 30 -23.54 -1.29 -2.95
CA ASN A 30 -23.56 -1.95 -4.29
C ASN A 30 -22.47 -1.38 -5.23
N LYS A 31 -21.35 -0.91 -4.70
CA LYS A 31 -20.27 -0.21 -5.41
C LYS A 31 -18.96 -0.95 -5.18
N GLU A 32 -17.98 -0.69 -6.04
CA GLU A 32 -16.60 -1.13 -5.85
C GLU A 32 -16.14 -0.84 -4.42
N SER A 33 -15.31 -1.70 -3.83
CA SER A 33 -15.03 -1.71 -2.39
C SER A 33 -14.32 -0.45 -1.87
N GLN A 34 -13.73 0.36 -2.76
CA GLN A 34 -12.96 1.57 -2.45
C GLN A 34 -11.81 1.34 -1.46
N PHE A 35 -11.32 0.11 -1.33
CA PHE A 35 -10.20 -0.22 -0.45
C PHE A 35 -8.92 -0.22 -1.26
N GLU A 36 -7.94 0.54 -0.79
CA GLU A 36 -6.70 0.84 -1.52
C GLU A 36 -5.44 0.35 -0.80
N GLY A 37 -5.58 -0.23 0.40
CA GLY A 37 -4.42 -0.77 1.10
C GLY A 37 -4.76 -1.58 2.34
N ILE A 38 -3.86 -2.48 2.70
CA ILE A 38 -3.93 -3.29 3.92
C ILE A 38 -2.56 -3.36 4.60
N ALA A 39 -2.54 -3.19 5.92
CA ALA A 39 -1.36 -3.36 6.75
C ALA A 39 -1.64 -4.35 7.87
N TYR A 40 -0.60 -5.03 8.36
CA TYR A 40 -0.71 -5.99 9.47
C TYR A 40 0.14 -5.57 10.66
N ASN A 41 -0.48 -5.51 11.84
CA ASN A 41 0.18 -5.34 13.12
C ASN A 41 0.40 -6.69 13.81
N PRO A 42 1.63 -7.24 13.80
CA PRO A 42 1.91 -8.51 14.44
C PRO A 42 1.86 -8.47 15.97
N MET A 43 1.92 -7.29 16.61
CA MET A 43 1.91 -7.19 18.08
C MET A 43 0.52 -7.41 18.67
N HIS A 44 -0.53 -7.11 17.90
CA HIS A 44 -1.91 -7.16 18.36
C HIS A 44 -2.81 -8.07 17.51
N ASP A 45 -2.24 -8.76 16.51
CA ASP A 45 -2.97 -9.55 15.55
C ASP A 45 -4.16 -8.76 14.98
N THR A 46 -3.84 -7.58 14.44
CA THR A 46 -4.83 -6.62 13.92
C THR A 46 -4.40 -6.21 12.52
N TYR A 47 -5.37 -6.13 11.63
CA TYR A 47 -5.18 -5.59 10.28
C TYR A 47 -5.76 -4.18 10.22
N PHE A 48 -5.12 -3.33 9.43
CA PHE A 48 -5.64 -2.02 9.07
C PHE A 48 -5.99 -2.05 7.60
N VAL A 49 -7.21 -1.66 7.25
CA VAL A 49 -7.65 -1.53 5.86
C VAL A 49 -8.00 -0.08 5.61
N VAL A 50 -7.41 0.54 4.59
CA VAL A 50 -7.69 1.92 4.23
C VAL A 50 -8.68 1.97 3.07
N GLN A 51 -9.70 2.79 3.26
CA GLN A 51 -10.66 3.17 2.23
C GLN A 51 -10.24 4.51 1.60
N GLU A 52 -10.52 4.70 0.30
CA GLU A 52 -10.39 5.97 -0.42
C GLU A 52 -10.95 7.15 0.38
N ALA A 53 -10.49 8.36 0.03
CA ALA A 53 -10.89 9.55 0.75
C ALA A 53 -12.40 9.81 0.65
N ILE A 54 -13.08 9.71 1.79
CA ILE A 54 -14.49 10.04 1.92
C ILE A 54 -14.64 11.52 2.26
N LYS A 55 -15.72 12.13 1.79
CA LYS A 55 -16.00 13.54 2.03
C LYS A 55 -16.10 13.83 3.52
N SER A 56 -15.28 14.75 4.02
CA SER A 56 -15.28 15.14 5.43
C SER A 56 -16.65 15.69 5.84
N VAL A 57 -17.10 15.28 7.02
CA VAL A 57 -18.38 15.75 7.60
C VAL A 57 -18.30 17.23 7.95
N ASP A 58 -17.12 17.69 8.40
CA ASP A 58 -16.89 19.05 8.90
C ASP A 58 -16.59 20.05 7.78
N ASP A 59 -15.92 19.62 6.71
CA ASP A 59 -15.65 20.46 5.53
C ASP A 59 -15.93 19.69 4.24
N LYS A 60 -17.05 20.06 3.59
CA LYS A 60 -17.49 19.47 2.31
C LYS A 60 -16.52 19.70 1.14
N LYS A 61 -15.40 20.41 1.32
CA LYS A 61 -14.34 20.56 0.31
C LYS A 61 -13.15 19.65 0.56
N LYS A 62 -13.11 18.94 1.69
CA LYS A 62 -12.02 18.07 2.09
C LYS A 62 -12.45 16.62 2.03
N PHE A 63 -11.54 15.75 1.64
CA PHE A 63 -11.73 14.31 1.61
C PHE A 63 -10.65 13.68 2.48
N ASN A 64 -11.06 12.81 3.41
CA ASN A 64 -10.17 12.13 4.33
C ASN A 64 -10.35 10.62 4.17
N PRO A 65 -9.26 9.83 4.03
CA PRO A 65 -9.35 8.38 4.05
C PRO A 65 -9.91 7.90 5.37
N ASN A 66 -10.54 6.72 5.35
CA ASN A 66 -10.96 6.06 6.58
C ASN A 66 -10.15 4.78 6.77
N VAL A 67 -9.62 4.58 7.97
CA VAL A 67 -8.87 3.38 8.33
C VAL A 67 -9.72 2.53 9.24
N PHE A 68 -9.98 1.30 8.82
CA PHE A 68 -10.66 0.28 9.61
C PHE A 68 -9.64 -0.61 10.29
N GLU A 69 -9.78 -0.76 11.61
CA GLU A 69 -9.09 -1.81 12.37
C GLU A 69 -9.95 -3.06 12.34
N ILE A 70 -9.40 -4.16 11.84
CA ILE A 70 -10.14 -5.40 11.69
C ILE A 70 -9.37 -6.60 12.25
N ARG A 71 -10.14 -7.64 12.59
CA ARG A 71 -9.63 -8.98 12.85
C ARG A 71 -10.39 -10.01 12.02
N PHE A 72 -9.67 -11.04 11.62
CA PHE A 72 -10.30 -12.24 11.06
C PHE A 72 -10.63 -13.17 12.23
N THR A 73 -11.90 -13.53 12.34
CA THR A 73 -12.39 -14.47 13.35
C THR A 73 -13.17 -15.58 12.67
N THR A 74 -13.75 -16.50 13.44
CA THR A 74 -14.59 -17.58 12.90
C THR A 74 -15.92 -17.60 13.63
N SER A 75 -17.02 -17.62 12.89
CA SER A 75 -18.37 -17.90 13.39
C SER A 75 -18.89 -19.16 12.70
N ASP A 76 -19.27 -20.19 13.44
CA ASP A 76 -19.72 -21.47 12.88
C ASP A 76 -18.77 -22.06 11.82
N SER A 77 -17.45 -21.97 12.08
CA SER A 77 -16.37 -22.37 11.15
C SER A 77 -16.29 -21.57 9.85
N ILE A 78 -17.06 -20.49 9.71
CA ILE A 78 -16.99 -19.56 8.59
C ILE A 78 -16.08 -18.38 9.00
N PRO A 79 -15.03 -18.07 8.23
CA PRO A 79 -14.21 -16.90 8.45
C PRO A 79 -15.04 -15.61 8.33
N VAL A 80 -14.98 -14.73 9.33
CA VAL A 80 -15.71 -13.46 9.36
C VAL A 80 -14.79 -12.29 9.73
N ILE A 81 -15.04 -11.13 9.12
CA ILE A 81 -14.35 -9.88 9.45
C ILE A 81 -15.05 -9.25 10.64
N GLN A 82 -14.29 -8.99 11.71
CA GLN A 82 -14.73 -8.17 12.83
C GLN A 82 -14.10 -6.77 12.70
N ILE A 83 -14.92 -5.73 12.55
CA ILE A 83 -14.47 -4.34 12.65
C ILE A 83 -14.33 -3.99 14.14
N LEU A 84 -13.11 -3.66 14.55
CA LEU A 84 -12.79 -3.22 15.91
C LEU A 84 -13.02 -1.71 16.05
N GLU A 85 -12.55 -0.94 15.08
CA GLU A 85 -12.68 0.51 15.07
C GLU A 85 -12.64 1.05 13.64
N SER A 86 -13.17 2.26 13.44
CA SER A 86 -13.17 3.00 12.18
C SER A 86 -12.77 4.43 12.47
N CYS A 87 -11.57 4.83 12.03
CA CYS A 87 -10.99 6.12 12.36
C CYS A 87 -10.60 6.88 11.08
N PRO A 88 -11.04 8.13 10.91
CA PRO A 88 -10.59 8.95 9.79
C PRO A 88 -9.08 9.22 9.91
N ALA A 89 -8.39 9.20 8.78
CA ALA A 89 -7.03 9.72 8.66
C ALA A 89 -7.10 11.19 8.25
N HIS A 90 -6.61 12.08 9.13
CA HIS A 90 -6.66 13.53 8.93
C HIS A 90 -5.59 14.02 7.96
N TRP A 91 -5.66 13.52 6.73
CA TRP A 91 -4.93 14.02 5.59
C TRP A 91 -5.93 14.43 4.51
N ASP A 92 -5.83 15.68 4.06
CA ASP A 92 -6.78 16.25 3.12
C ASP A 92 -6.37 15.93 1.69
N PHE A 93 -7.23 15.21 0.97
CA PHE A 93 -7.16 15.06 -0.48
C PHE A 93 -8.16 16.02 -1.17
N ASP A 94 -7.82 16.47 -2.38
CA ASP A 94 -8.65 17.43 -3.12
C ASP A 94 -9.83 16.78 -3.89
N SER A 95 -9.95 15.44 -3.89
CA SER A 95 -11.07 14.70 -4.49
C SER A 95 -11.30 13.36 -3.80
N ASP A 96 -12.47 12.76 -4.05
CA ASP A 96 -12.92 11.48 -3.48
C ASP A 96 -12.21 10.26 -4.08
N ASN A 97 -11.83 10.33 -5.35
CA ASN A 97 -11.05 9.28 -6.04
C ASN A 97 -9.53 9.39 -5.82
N LYS A 98 -9.14 9.84 -4.62
CA LYS A 98 -7.77 9.99 -4.19
C LYS A 98 -7.65 9.40 -2.81
N GLY A 99 -6.49 8.84 -2.50
CA GLY A 99 -6.25 8.29 -1.18
C GLY A 99 -4.82 7.82 -1.03
N PHE A 100 -4.64 6.93 -0.06
CA PHE A 100 -3.42 6.16 0.06
C PHE A 100 -3.54 4.90 -0.79
N GLU A 101 -2.65 4.70 -1.76
CA GLU A 101 -2.56 3.50 -2.63
C GLU A 101 -1.83 2.35 -1.95
N GLY A 102 -1.34 2.58 -0.74
CA GLY A 102 -0.62 1.58 0.01
C GLY A 102 -0.58 1.97 1.47
N LEU A 103 -0.63 0.96 2.32
CA LEU A 103 -0.61 1.13 3.76
C LEU A 103 0.37 0.13 4.35
N GLU A 104 1.28 0.61 5.19
CA GLU A 104 2.18 -0.26 5.93
C GLU A 104 2.20 0.08 7.41
N PHE A 105 2.33 -0.96 8.24
CA PHE A 105 2.42 -0.82 9.68
C PHE A 105 3.89 -0.75 10.11
N ILE A 106 4.25 0.16 10.98
CA ILE A 106 5.60 0.19 11.55
C ILE A 106 5.57 0.57 13.02
N ALA A 107 6.38 -0.12 13.82
CA ALA A 107 6.58 0.20 15.22
C ALA A 107 8.00 0.69 15.41
N HIS A 108 8.15 1.84 16.08
CA HIS A 108 9.45 2.36 16.46
C HIS A 108 10.07 1.43 17.50
N GLN A 109 11.25 0.88 17.22
CA GLN A 109 11.89 -0.17 18.02
C GLN A 109 12.21 0.27 19.44
N HIS A 110 12.57 1.54 19.64
CA HIS A 110 12.93 2.08 20.95
C HIS A 110 11.71 2.43 21.80
N THR A 111 10.76 3.19 21.25
CA THR A 111 9.59 3.68 22.00
C THR A 111 8.42 2.69 22.02
N LYS A 112 8.43 1.70 21.11
CA LYS A 112 7.32 0.78 20.82
C LYS A 112 6.05 1.48 20.32
N GLN A 113 6.15 2.78 20.00
CA GLN A 113 5.05 3.52 19.42
C GLN A 113 4.74 2.97 18.02
N SER A 114 3.46 2.81 17.73
CA SER A 114 2.96 2.29 16.46
C SER A 114 2.55 3.42 15.53
N TYR A 115 2.85 3.24 14.25
CA TYR A 115 2.53 4.17 13.17
C TYR A 115 2.01 3.41 11.95
N LEU A 116 1.25 4.13 11.11
CA LEU A 116 0.94 3.72 9.75
C LEU A 116 1.71 4.60 8.76
N LEU A 117 2.13 4.00 7.66
CA LEU A 117 2.71 4.69 6.51
C LEU A 117 1.69 4.62 5.37
N GLY A 118 1.09 5.76 5.04
CA GLY A 118 0.20 5.88 3.88
C GLY A 118 0.96 6.38 2.66
N LEU A 119 1.03 5.59 1.59
CA LEU A 119 1.64 5.99 0.32
C LEU A 119 0.64 6.79 -0.52
N CYS A 120 0.97 8.03 -0.88
CA CYS A 120 0.16 8.81 -1.81
C CYS A 120 0.32 8.31 -3.25
N GLU A 121 -0.79 8.17 -3.98
CA GLU A 121 -0.82 7.86 -5.43
C GLU A 121 0.02 8.88 -6.23
N ALA A 122 -0.30 10.15 -5.98
CA ALA A 122 0.18 11.24 -6.77
C ALA A 122 1.47 11.83 -6.20
N ASN A 123 2.29 12.31 -7.13
CA ASN A 123 3.54 12.98 -6.84
C ASN A 123 3.31 14.19 -5.90
N SER A 124 4.13 14.28 -4.86
CA SER A 124 4.01 15.27 -3.77
C SER A 124 2.67 15.21 -3.02
N CYS A 125 1.95 14.08 -3.04
CA CYS A 125 0.56 13.97 -2.55
C CYS A 125 -0.38 15.03 -3.14
N ALA A 126 -0.03 15.59 -4.30
CA ALA A 126 -0.77 16.69 -4.90
C ALA A 126 -1.95 16.18 -5.72
N SER A 127 -3.02 16.97 -5.85
CA SER A 127 -4.09 16.61 -6.77
C SER A 127 -3.69 16.67 -8.24
N LYS A 128 -4.46 15.96 -9.08
CA LYS A 128 -4.34 15.98 -10.54
C LYS A 128 -4.30 17.41 -11.12
N SER A 129 -5.00 18.36 -10.48
CA SER A 129 -5.06 19.77 -10.91
C SER A 129 -3.78 20.57 -10.58
N ALA A 130 -3.09 20.22 -9.49
CA ALA A 130 -1.80 20.77 -9.14
C ALA A 130 -0.68 20.13 -9.99
N ARG A 131 -0.76 18.82 -10.27
CA ARG A 131 0.19 18.10 -11.15
C ARG A 131 0.26 18.67 -12.56
N ARG A 132 -0.87 19.00 -13.19
CA ARG A 132 -0.91 19.64 -14.53
C ARG A 132 -0.24 21.02 -14.60
N ARG A 133 -0.06 21.69 -13.46
CA ARG A 133 0.60 23.00 -13.35
C ARG A 133 2.07 22.89 -12.94
N ALA A 134 2.53 21.71 -12.54
CA ALA A 134 3.92 21.48 -12.16
C ALA A 134 4.80 21.34 -13.42
N SER A 135 5.96 21.98 -13.39
CA SER A 135 6.93 21.94 -14.50
C SER A 135 7.64 20.60 -14.64
N ASN A 136 7.61 19.74 -13.62
CA ASN A 136 8.11 18.37 -13.66
C ASN A 136 7.17 17.45 -12.86
N PRO A 137 6.24 16.74 -13.54
CA PRO A 137 5.18 16.01 -12.88
C PRO A 137 5.57 14.57 -12.50
N THR A 138 6.85 14.17 -12.55
CA THR A 138 7.38 12.83 -12.22
C THR A 138 8.14 12.83 -10.89
N GLY A 139 8.22 11.68 -10.22
CA GLY A 139 8.95 11.48 -8.96
C GLY A 139 8.25 12.05 -7.73
N ASN A 140 9.01 12.47 -6.71
CA ASN A 140 8.46 13.07 -5.48
C ASN A 140 7.42 12.19 -4.75
N GLY A 141 7.63 10.87 -4.72
CA GLY A 141 6.79 9.98 -3.94
C GLY A 141 6.85 10.34 -2.47
N THR A 142 5.72 10.20 -1.79
CA THR A 142 5.60 10.64 -0.40
C THR A 142 4.82 9.60 0.39
N LEU A 143 5.39 9.20 1.51
CA LEU A 143 4.70 8.45 2.57
C LEU A 143 4.29 9.44 3.67
N ILE A 144 3.05 9.33 4.14
CA ILE A 144 2.56 10.05 5.31
C ILE A 144 2.69 9.15 6.53
N VAL A 145 3.39 9.62 7.56
CA VAL A 145 3.48 8.90 8.84
C VAL A 145 2.32 9.32 9.71
N LEU A 146 1.47 8.36 10.05
CA LEU A 146 0.25 8.55 10.81
C LEU A 146 0.39 7.90 12.18
N GLU A 147 -0.02 8.63 13.22
CA GLU A 147 -0.11 8.14 14.59
C GLU A 147 -1.59 8.11 15.01
N LYS A 148 -2.02 7.00 15.62
CA LYS A 148 -3.38 6.89 16.14
C LYS A 148 -3.57 7.79 17.36
N LYS A 149 -4.69 8.51 17.39
CA LYS A 149 -5.25 9.15 18.58
C LYS A 149 -6.52 8.40 18.95
N GLU A 150 -6.49 7.80 20.14
CA GLU A 150 -7.61 7.03 20.67
C GLU A 150 -8.84 7.91 20.93
N ALA A 151 -10.01 7.31 20.79
CA ALA A 151 -11.25 7.98 21.13
C ALA A 151 -11.27 8.43 22.61
N THR A 152 -11.88 9.58 22.86
CA THR A 152 -12.12 10.10 24.20
C THR A 152 -13.62 10.38 24.37
N SER A 153 -14.04 10.76 25.57
CA SER A 153 -15.43 11.18 25.80
C SER A 153 -15.90 12.38 24.97
N LYS A 154 -14.99 13.09 24.29
CA LYS A 154 -15.27 14.31 23.52
C LYS A 154 -14.90 14.23 22.04
N LYS A 155 -14.12 13.23 21.62
CA LYS A 155 -13.58 13.11 20.27
C LYS A 155 -13.57 11.65 19.85
N SER A 156 -13.97 11.38 18.61
CA SER A 156 -13.75 10.08 17.98
C SER A 156 -12.26 9.81 17.83
N CYS A 157 -11.89 8.55 17.60
CA CYS A 157 -10.54 8.21 17.21
C CYS A 157 -10.17 8.88 15.88
N SER A 158 -8.87 9.04 15.64
CA SER A 158 -8.34 9.54 14.38
C SER A 158 -6.92 9.03 14.14
N TRP A 159 -6.48 9.04 12.88
CA TRP A 159 -5.09 8.88 12.50
C TRP A 159 -4.54 10.24 12.11
N GLU A 160 -3.61 10.78 12.91
CA GLU A 160 -3.06 12.12 12.74
C GLU A 160 -1.69 12.07 12.06
N PRO A 161 -1.41 12.94 11.07
CA PRO A 161 -0.09 13.01 10.47
C PRO A 161 0.93 13.57 11.48
N VAL A 162 2.01 12.83 11.70
CA VAL A 162 3.15 13.26 12.52
C VAL A 162 4.37 13.65 11.69
N GLY A 163 4.36 13.35 10.39
CA GLY A 163 5.40 13.78 9.47
C GLY A 163 5.24 13.17 8.08
N THR A 164 6.14 13.53 7.18
CA THR A 164 6.19 13.02 5.81
C THR A 164 7.57 12.49 5.48
N ILE A 165 7.61 11.44 4.68
CA ILE A 165 8.84 10.83 4.17
C ILE A 165 8.82 10.95 2.66
N SER A 166 9.75 11.73 2.12
CA SER A 166 9.96 11.80 0.67
C SER A 166 10.80 10.62 0.20
N LEU A 167 10.36 9.96 -0.87
CA LEU A 167 11.17 8.97 -1.57
C LEU A 167 12.37 9.64 -2.24
N PRO A 168 13.48 8.92 -2.45
CA PRO A 168 14.66 9.48 -3.09
C PRO A 168 14.37 10.03 -4.50
N SER A 169 15.09 11.09 -4.90
CA SER A 169 14.92 11.71 -6.22
C SER A 169 15.23 10.79 -7.40
N SER A 170 15.88 9.65 -7.18
CA SER A 170 16.06 8.60 -8.19
C SER A 170 14.76 7.86 -8.54
N VAL A 171 13.75 7.94 -7.67
CA VAL A 171 12.43 7.33 -7.90
C VAL A 171 11.59 8.31 -8.71
N GLN A 172 11.61 8.14 -10.04
CA GLN A 172 10.95 9.03 -11.01
C GLN A 172 9.65 8.41 -11.52
N PHE A 173 8.82 7.90 -10.62
CA PHE A 173 7.54 7.30 -10.97
C PHE A 173 6.50 8.37 -11.36
N ASN A 174 5.62 8.01 -12.28
CA ASN A 174 4.51 8.82 -12.74
C ASN A 174 3.31 8.69 -11.79
N ASP A 175 3.11 7.49 -11.25
CA ASP A 175 1.97 7.13 -10.42
C ASP A 175 2.39 6.02 -9.46
N TYR A 176 2.37 6.30 -8.17
CA TYR A 176 2.72 5.35 -7.11
C TYR A 176 1.51 4.48 -6.80
N SER A 177 1.72 3.19 -6.54
CA SER A 177 0.59 2.27 -6.44
C SER A 177 0.63 1.29 -5.29
N SER A 178 1.77 1.08 -4.64
CA SER A 178 1.83 0.22 -3.47
C SER A 178 3.14 0.37 -2.73
N VAL A 179 3.14 0.00 -1.44
CA VAL A 179 4.33 -0.04 -0.58
C VAL A 179 4.34 -1.33 0.24
N SER A 180 5.52 -1.92 0.43
CA SER A 180 5.67 -2.99 1.41
C SER A 180 7.01 -3.00 2.14
N ILE A 181 6.98 -3.37 3.42
CA ILE A 181 8.14 -3.41 4.32
C ILE A 181 8.55 -4.86 4.62
N TYR A 182 9.79 -5.22 4.29
CA TYR A 182 10.36 -6.54 4.58
C TYR A 182 10.80 -6.68 6.03
N ARG A 183 9.94 -7.23 6.89
CA ARG A 183 10.28 -7.41 8.31
C ARG A 183 11.22 -8.60 8.49
N ARG A 184 12.49 -8.32 8.82
CA ARG A 184 13.44 -9.36 9.28
C ARG A 184 12.99 -9.90 10.64
N SER A 185 13.21 -11.19 10.89
CA SER A 185 12.96 -11.78 12.22
C SER A 185 13.92 -11.27 13.31
N SER A 186 15.05 -10.66 12.91
CA SER A 186 16.02 -10.02 13.80
C SER A 186 15.65 -8.57 14.08
N SER A 187 15.78 -8.14 15.34
CA SER A 187 15.39 -6.82 15.85
C SER A 187 16.38 -5.69 15.54
N THR A 188 17.19 -5.80 14.48
CA THR A 188 18.19 -4.78 14.12
C THR A 188 17.99 -4.31 12.68
N LEU A 189 17.69 -3.02 12.53
CA LEU A 189 17.54 -2.27 11.27
C LEU A 189 18.86 -2.11 10.49
N PRO A 190 18.81 -1.79 9.17
CA PRO A 190 17.61 -1.44 8.40
C PRO A 190 16.88 -2.59 7.72
N THR A 191 15.58 -2.37 7.57
CA THR A 191 14.61 -3.19 6.86
C THR A 191 14.50 -2.69 5.41
N TYR A 192 14.20 -3.57 4.47
CA TYR A 192 13.92 -3.16 3.08
C TYR A 192 12.50 -2.65 2.92
N ILE A 193 12.34 -1.67 2.04
CA ILE A 193 11.05 -1.15 1.59
C ILE A 193 10.95 -1.33 0.07
N ALA A 194 9.81 -1.79 -0.42
CA ALA A 194 9.46 -1.84 -1.83
C ALA A 194 8.36 -0.83 -2.11
N VAL A 195 8.46 -0.09 -3.21
CA VAL A 195 7.41 0.80 -3.70
C VAL A 195 7.20 0.55 -5.18
N THR A 196 5.97 0.40 -5.63
CA THR A 196 5.66 0.15 -7.05
C THR A 196 5.07 1.37 -7.74
N SER A 197 5.17 1.38 -9.06
CA SER A 197 4.43 2.29 -9.92
C SER A 197 3.52 1.55 -10.90
N GLN A 198 2.27 2.01 -10.95
CA GLN A 198 1.26 1.51 -11.87
C GLN A 198 1.64 1.78 -13.33
N GLU A 199 1.93 3.03 -13.67
CA GLU A 199 2.18 3.46 -15.05
C GLU A 199 3.57 3.07 -15.56
N ASN A 200 4.59 3.14 -14.71
CA ASN A 200 5.95 2.81 -15.15
C ASN A 200 6.20 1.30 -15.23
N SER A 201 5.39 0.49 -14.53
CA SER A 201 5.62 -0.95 -14.39
C SER A 201 7.03 -1.22 -13.84
N GLN A 202 7.29 -0.57 -12.70
CA GLN A 202 8.58 -0.54 -12.02
C GLN A 202 8.40 -0.74 -10.53
N VAL A 203 9.45 -1.25 -9.89
CA VAL A 203 9.55 -1.36 -8.43
C VAL A 203 10.84 -0.71 -7.96
N TRP A 204 10.73 0.15 -6.95
CA TRP A 204 11.87 0.69 -6.22
C TRP A 204 12.09 -0.09 -4.93
N ILE A 205 13.33 -0.47 -4.65
CA ILE A 205 13.77 -1.14 -3.42
C ILE A 205 14.74 -0.23 -2.68
N GLY A 206 14.42 0.09 -1.43
CA GLY A 206 15.27 0.92 -0.57
C GLY A 206 15.42 0.37 0.83
N LEU A 207 15.99 1.20 1.67
CA LEU A 207 16.07 0.99 3.12
C LEU A 207 15.08 1.90 3.82
N ILE A 208 14.51 1.42 4.92
CA ILE A 208 13.82 2.23 5.92
C ILE A 208 14.59 2.15 7.24
N GLU A 209 14.84 3.32 7.82
CA GLU A 209 15.62 3.51 9.05
C GLU A 209 14.82 4.33 10.06
N GLU A 210 15.00 4.03 11.34
CA GLU A 210 14.48 4.84 12.43
C GLU A 210 15.35 6.07 12.69
N ILE A 211 14.69 7.16 13.04
CA ILE A 211 15.30 8.41 13.50
C ILE A 211 14.57 8.90 14.76
N ASN A 212 15.24 9.70 15.59
CA ASN A 212 14.70 10.06 16.91
C ASN A 212 13.63 11.16 16.88
N ASP A 213 13.58 11.93 15.79
CA ASP A 213 12.67 13.06 15.62
C ASP A 213 11.67 12.78 14.50
N PRO A 214 10.45 13.38 14.54
CA PRO A 214 9.50 13.30 13.43
C PRO A 214 10.16 13.56 12.07
N PRO A 215 9.90 12.76 11.04
CA PRO A 215 8.84 11.73 10.90
C PRO A 215 9.11 10.37 11.56
N TYR A 216 10.14 10.23 12.42
CA TYR A 216 10.58 9.01 13.11
C TYR A 216 11.16 7.91 12.21
N PHE A 217 10.93 8.01 10.91
CA PHE A 217 11.50 7.12 9.91
C PHE A 217 12.01 7.89 8.72
N ARG A 218 13.05 7.39 8.08
CA ARG A 218 13.52 7.91 6.79
C ARG A 218 13.78 6.76 5.84
N VAL A 219 13.73 7.07 4.54
CA VAL A 219 14.07 6.11 3.50
C VAL A 219 15.29 6.55 2.71
N SER A 220 16.03 5.58 2.20
CA SER A 220 17.22 5.82 1.38
C SER A 220 17.37 4.76 0.30
N SER A 221 18.04 5.12 -0.79
CA SER A 221 18.40 4.15 -1.84
C SER A 221 19.56 3.26 -1.37
N LEU A 222 19.58 2.03 -1.85
CA LEU A 222 20.77 1.18 -1.83
C LEU A 222 21.89 1.81 -2.67
N GLN A 223 23.14 1.38 -2.42
CA GLN A 223 24.34 1.97 -3.05
C GLN A 223 24.41 1.78 -4.59
N LYS A 224 23.58 0.90 -5.19
CA LYS A 224 23.44 0.69 -6.64
C LYS A 224 21.98 0.42 -7.03
N THR A 225 21.67 0.62 -8.32
CA THR A 225 20.35 0.58 -9.00
C THR A 225 19.21 -0.04 -8.20
N THR A 226 18.40 0.83 -7.61
CA THR A 226 17.29 0.45 -6.75
C THR A 226 15.95 0.37 -7.45
N VAL A 227 15.87 0.81 -8.70
CA VAL A 227 14.64 0.78 -9.50
C VAL A 227 14.77 -0.33 -10.53
N TYR A 228 13.86 -1.29 -10.49
CA TYR A 228 13.78 -2.40 -11.41
C TYR A 228 12.56 -2.25 -12.30
N ASP A 229 12.76 -2.41 -13.60
CA ASP A 229 11.68 -2.64 -14.55
C ASP A 229 11.10 -4.03 -14.34
N LEU A 230 9.78 -4.14 -14.37
CA LEU A 230 9.14 -5.43 -14.57
C LEU A 230 9.45 -5.94 -15.99
N PRO A 231 9.44 -7.26 -16.21
CA PRO A 231 9.77 -7.80 -17.53
C PRO A 231 8.90 -7.17 -18.61
N ARG A 232 9.51 -6.77 -19.72
CA ARG A 232 8.82 -6.15 -20.87
C ARG A 232 8.39 -7.22 -21.86
N ALA A 233 7.35 -6.96 -22.65
CA ALA A 233 7.03 -7.82 -23.79
C ALA A 233 8.13 -7.66 -24.85
N THR A 234 8.45 -8.76 -25.53
CA THR A 234 9.50 -8.86 -26.57
C THR A 234 8.96 -9.43 -27.88
N GLN A 235 7.63 -9.51 -28.00
CA GLN A 235 6.92 -10.16 -29.11
C GLN A 235 7.19 -9.46 -30.46
N VAL A 236 7.62 -8.20 -30.43
CA VAL A 236 8.16 -7.47 -31.58
C VAL A 236 9.61 -7.07 -31.25
N PRO A 237 10.61 -7.42 -32.08
CA PRO A 237 11.98 -6.96 -31.90
C PRO A 237 12.02 -5.43 -31.76
N ASP A 238 12.80 -4.93 -30.80
CA ASP A 238 13.00 -3.51 -30.51
C ASP A 238 11.79 -2.75 -29.91
N GLN A 239 10.68 -3.43 -29.61
CA GLN A 239 9.58 -2.87 -28.80
C GLN A 239 9.60 -3.48 -27.40
N CYS A 240 10.36 -2.88 -26.48
CA CYS A 240 10.32 -3.18 -25.05
C CYS A 240 9.02 -2.61 -24.42
N SER A 241 7.86 -3.13 -24.82
CA SER A 241 6.57 -2.61 -24.35
C SER A 241 6.22 -3.10 -22.95
N ILE A 242 5.43 -2.29 -22.25
CA ILE A 242 4.90 -2.64 -20.92
C ILE A 242 3.91 -3.80 -21.09
N GLN A 243 4.10 -4.89 -20.35
CA GLN A 243 3.11 -5.99 -20.28
C GLN A 243 2.46 -6.11 -18.90
N TYR A 244 3.14 -5.68 -17.83
CA TYR A 244 2.60 -5.66 -16.47
C TYR A 244 1.97 -4.29 -16.21
N CYS A 245 0.76 -4.12 -16.70
CA CYS A 245 -0.01 -2.91 -16.50
C CYS A 245 -0.75 -2.96 -15.16
N ASN A 246 -1.14 -1.78 -14.66
CA ASN A 246 -2.03 -1.64 -13.51
C ASN A 246 -1.55 -2.38 -12.24
N ILE A 247 -0.24 -2.36 -11.94
CA ILE A 247 0.28 -2.93 -10.69
C ILE A 247 -0.24 -2.11 -9.52
N GLU A 248 -1.00 -2.72 -8.61
CA GLU A 248 -1.63 -2.06 -7.43
C GLU A 248 -1.17 -2.63 -6.09
N GLY A 249 -0.45 -3.75 -6.08
CA GLY A 249 -0.02 -4.35 -4.82
C GLY A 249 1.38 -4.90 -4.89
N VAL A 250 2.09 -4.76 -3.78
CA VAL A 250 3.40 -5.38 -3.54
C VAL A 250 3.42 -5.98 -2.15
N ALA A 251 4.02 -7.15 -2.01
CA ALA A 251 4.28 -7.78 -0.73
C ALA A 251 5.60 -8.55 -0.78
N TRP A 252 6.36 -8.52 0.30
CA TRP A 252 7.53 -9.37 0.44
C TRP A 252 7.13 -10.81 0.80
N ARG A 253 7.58 -11.79 0.03
CA ARG A 253 7.49 -13.22 0.39
C ARG A 253 8.78 -13.72 1.06
N GLY A 254 9.90 -13.08 0.75
CA GLY A 254 11.21 -13.34 1.36
C GLY A 254 12.17 -12.23 0.96
N ILE A 255 13.39 -12.24 1.51
CA ILE A 255 14.37 -11.15 1.33
C ILE A 255 14.66 -10.79 -0.14
N ASN A 256 14.50 -11.74 -1.07
CA ASN A 256 14.74 -11.51 -2.50
C ASN A 256 13.54 -11.85 -3.39
N GLN A 257 12.35 -11.94 -2.81
CA GLN A 257 11.14 -12.32 -3.55
C GLN A 257 9.98 -11.40 -3.23
N LEU A 258 9.41 -10.84 -4.29
CA LEU A 258 8.23 -10.01 -4.24
C LEU A 258 7.04 -10.72 -4.86
N ILE A 259 5.88 -10.54 -4.24
CA ILE A 259 4.59 -10.83 -4.81
C ILE A 259 3.98 -9.50 -5.23
N LEU A 260 3.59 -9.40 -6.49
CA LEU A 260 2.90 -8.23 -7.03
C LEU A 260 1.51 -8.65 -7.48
N VAL A 261 0.56 -7.73 -7.47
CA VAL A 261 -0.76 -7.94 -8.07
C VAL A 261 -1.09 -6.82 -9.05
N SER A 262 -1.84 -7.16 -10.08
CA SER A 262 -2.35 -6.23 -11.08
C SER A 262 -3.87 -6.13 -11.01
N ASP A 263 -4.39 -4.92 -11.16
CA ASP A 263 -5.81 -4.70 -11.38
C ASP A 263 -6.19 -4.93 -12.84
N ARG A 264 -7.49 -4.92 -13.08
CA ARG A 264 -8.13 -5.02 -14.37
C ARG A 264 -7.58 -3.99 -15.36
N SER A 265 -7.32 -4.44 -16.58
CA SER A 265 -6.99 -3.55 -17.69
C SER A 265 -8.17 -2.63 -18.05
N LYS A 266 -7.86 -1.40 -18.43
CA LYS A 266 -8.84 -0.43 -18.93
C LYS A 266 -9.03 -0.66 -20.43
N THR A 267 -10.22 -0.34 -20.95
CA THR A 267 -10.57 -0.61 -22.35
C THR A 267 -9.76 0.19 -23.37
N ASP A 268 -9.10 1.26 -22.93
CA ASP A 268 -8.25 2.15 -23.74
C ASP A 268 -6.75 1.80 -23.67
N GLN A 269 -6.37 0.78 -22.90
CA GLN A 269 -4.99 0.30 -22.82
C GLN A 269 -4.66 -0.68 -23.96
N GLU A 270 -3.37 -0.88 -24.22
CA GLU A 270 -2.90 -1.84 -25.22
C GLU A 270 -3.34 -3.27 -24.85
N ALA A 271 -3.66 -4.08 -25.85
CA ALA A 271 -4.16 -5.45 -25.63
C ALA A 271 -3.21 -6.33 -24.80
N VAL A 272 -1.90 -6.06 -24.84
CA VAL A 272 -0.89 -6.75 -24.03
C VAL A 272 -1.13 -6.62 -22.52
N CYS A 273 -1.83 -5.57 -22.07
CA CYS A 273 -2.16 -5.39 -20.65
C CYS A 273 -3.17 -6.45 -20.14
N VAL A 274 -3.98 -7.04 -21.02
CA VAL A 274 -4.98 -8.05 -20.65
C VAL A 274 -4.31 -9.36 -20.23
N ASP A 275 -3.14 -9.69 -20.80
CA ASP A 275 -2.45 -10.95 -20.52
C ASP A 275 -2.00 -11.11 -19.06
N LYS A 276 -1.89 -9.98 -18.35
CA LYS A 276 -1.41 -9.89 -16.97
C LYS A 276 -2.38 -9.21 -16.04
N ASP A 277 -3.58 -8.82 -16.46
CA ASP A 277 -4.52 -8.14 -15.56
C ASP A 277 -5.12 -9.11 -14.53
N GLN A 278 -5.65 -8.57 -13.43
CA GLN A 278 -6.33 -9.32 -12.37
C GLN A 278 -5.57 -10.58 -11.89
N SER A 279 -4.25 -10.45 -11.75
CA SER A 279 -3.35 -11.59 -11.56
C SER A 279 -2.38 -11.36 -10.41
N VAL A 280 -1.94 -12.48 -9.81
CA VAL A 280 -0.85 -12.50 -8.82
C VAL A 280 0.44 -12.94 -9.50
N HIS A 281 1.50 -12.17 -9.29
CA HIS A 281 2.81 -12.36 -9.91
C HIS A 281 3.87 -12.59 -8.85
N SER A 282 4.82 -13.46 -9.12
CA SER A 282 5.97 -13.71 -8.24
C SER A 282 7.26 -13.37 -8.97
N PHE A 283 8.05 -12.45 -8.41
CA PHE A 283 9.32 -12.03 -8.97
C PHE A 283 10.46 -12.26 -7.99
N VAL A 284 11.63 -12.61 -8.53
CA VAL A 284 12.89 -12.67 -7.80
C VAL A 284 13.71 -11.45 -8.18
N LEU A 285 14.29 -10.77 -7.18
CA LEU A 285 15.16 -9.62 -7.44
C LEU A 285 16.42 -10.08 -8.19
N PRO A 286 16.90 -9.30 -9.18
CA PRO A 286 18.06 -9.68 -9.98
C PRO A 286 19.37 -9.66 -9.17
N GLU A 287 19.41 -8.85 -8.11
CA GLU A 287 20.52 -8.80 -7.15
C GLU A 287 20.02 -9.29 -5.80
N TYR A 288 20.80 -10.16 -5.16
CA TYR A 288 20.50 -10.63 -3.81
C TYR A 288 20.78 -9.51 -2.82
N LEU A 289 19.73 -9.07 -2.12
CA LEU A 289 19.87 -8.29 -0.91
C LEU A 289 20.60 -9.16 0.12
N THR A 290 21.67 -8.59 0.68
CA THR A 290 22.52 -9.24 1.69
C THR A 290 22.11 -8.79 3.08
N ASP A 291 22.01 -9.76 3.99
CA ASP A 291 21.72 -9.56 5.41
C ASP A 291 22.78 -8.76 6.19
#